data_AF-A0A4S4AXC8-F1
#
_entry.id   AF-A0A4S4AXC8-F1
#
_cell.length_a   1.000
_cell.length_b   1.000
_cell.length_c   1.000
_cell.angle_alpha   90.00
_cell.angle_beta   90.00
_cell.angle_gamma   90.00
#
_symmetry.space_group_name_H-M   'P 1'
#
loop_
_entity.id
_entity.type
_entity.pdbx_description
1 polymer ?
#
loop_
_entity_poly.entity_id
_entity_poly.type
_entity_poly.pdbx_seq_one_letter_code
_entity_poly.pdbx_strand_id
1 'polypeptide(L)'
;MDGFEHVRAVATCVRVVHHLRGRIRLKLAETGPELPRPSETQVRHLHRVIEAAEGVRSIRLNLLARSCTVEYDPAVIPMDAWTDFLAGTGSEAAGILEDILRAKYREIVHAQLR
;
A
#
# COMPACT_ATOMS: atom_id res chain seq x y z
N MET A 1 1.45 -11.64 -16.63
CA MET A 1 1.94 -10.94 -15.42
C MET A 1 0.96 -9.81 -15.16
N ASP A 2 0.26 -9.84 -14.02
CA ASP A 2 -0.67 -8.77 -13.70
C ASP A 2 0.11 -7.50 -13.32
N GLY A 3 -0.44 -6.33 -13.61
CA GLY A 3 0.24 -5.06 -13.30
C GLY A 3 0.36 -4.77 -11.80
N PHE A 4 -0.09 -5.69 -10.93
CA PHE A 4 -0.01 -5.61 -9.48
C PHE A 4 1.43 -5.72 -8.95
N GLU A 5 2.36 -6.26 -9.73
CA GLU A 5 3.79 -6.27 -9.38
C GLU A 5 4.33 -4.86 -9.04
N HIS A 6 3.79 -3.82 -9.69
CA HIS A 6 4.13 -2.43 -9.37
C HIS A 6 3.70 -2.02 -7.95
N VAL A 7 2.58 -2.54 -7.44
CA VAL A 7 2.14 -2.30 -6.05
C VAL A 7 3.16 -2.87 -5.07
N ARG A 8 3.64 -4.09 -5.32
CA ARG A 8 4.70 -4.71 -4.50
C ARG A 8 6.03 -3.96 -4.60
N ALA A 9 6.42 -3.51 -5.79
CA ALA A 9 7.65 -2.74 -5.99
C ALA A 9 7.64 -1.39 -5.25
N VAL A 10 6.47 -0.75 -5.10
CA VAL A 10 6.35 0.48 -4.29
C VAL A 10 6.30 0.17 -2.80
N ALA A 11 5.72 -0.97 -2.40
CA ALA A 11 5.69 -1.40 -1.00
C ALA A 11 7.12 -1.55 -0.42
N THR A 12 8.09 -2.00 -1.23
CA THR A 12 9.50 -2.07 -0.82
C THR A 12 10.18 -0.70 -0.70
N CYS A 13 9.56 0.36 -1.21
CA CYS A 13 10.08 1.73 -1.16
C CYS A 13 9.58 2.50 0.08
N VAL A 14 8.83 1.88 0.98
CA VAL A 14 8.30 2.54 2.19
C VAL A 14 8.74 1.82 3.46
N ARG A 15 8.82 2.56 4.55
CA ARG A 15 9.05 2.03 5.90
C ARG A 15 7.94 2.44 6.85
N VAL A 16 7.62 1.56 7.79
CA VAL A 16 6.71 1.86 8.89
C VAL A 16 7.39 2.82 9.85
N VAL A 17 6.74 3.96 10.12
CA VAL A 17 7.21 4.94 11.12
C VAL A 17 6.49 4.71 12.44
N HIS A 18 5.18 4.52 12.39
CA HIS A 18 4.35 4.24 13.56
C HIS A 18 3.21 3.32 13.14
N HIS A 19 2.85 2.39 14.02
CA HIS A 19 1.73 1.51 13.82
C HIS A 19 0.93 1.41 15.11
N LEU A 20 -0.34 1.79 15.02
CA LEU A 20 -1.33 1.62 16.07
C LEU A 20 -2.48 0.78 15.51
N ARG A 21 -3.28 0.21 16.40
CA ARG A 21 -4.49 -0.51 15.99
C ARG A 21 -5.39 0.41 15.15
N GLY A 22 -5.62 0.02 13.89
CA GLY A 22 -6.42 0.79 12.92
C GLY A 22 -5.73 2.02 12.31
N ARG A 23 -4.42 2.23 12.55
CA ARG A 23 -3.68 3.34 11.92
C ARG A 23 -2.22 3.00 11.69
N ILE A 24 -1.74 3.15 10.46
CA ILE A 24 -0.33 2.99 10.12
C ILE A 24 0.21 4.24 9.43
N ARG A 25 1.40 4.69 9.83
CA ARG A 25 2.12 5.78 9.20
C ARG A 25 3.36 5.23 8.50
N LEU A 26 3.44 5.48 7.20
CA LEU A 26 4.50 5.06 6.31
C LEU A 26 5.32 6.28 5.88
N LYS A 27 6.61 6.09 5.64
CA LYS A 27 7.47 7.09 4.99
C LYS A 27 8.19 6.45 3.83
N LEU A 28 8.36 7.17 2.73
CA LEU A 28 9.26 6.74 1.67
C LEU A 28 10.64 6.51 2.27
N ALA A 29 11.16 5.30 2.13
CA ALA A 29 12.53 4.99 2.47
C ALA A 29 13.43 5.83 1.56
N GLU A 30 14.59 6.25 2.09
CA GLU A 30 15.64 6.76 1.23
C GLU A 30 16.20 5.55 0.49
N THR A 31 15.57 5.23 -0.65
CA THR A 31 16.06 4.22 -1.58
C THR A 31 17.48 4.59 -1.99
N GLY A 32 18.43 3.69 -1.78
CA GLY A 32 19.77 3.82 -2.34
C GLY A 32 19.73 3.97 -3.87
N PRO A 33 20.84 4.35 -4.51
CA PRO A 33 20.90 4.65 -5.95
C PRO A 33 20.46 3.48 -6.86
N GLU A 34 20.39 2.25 -6.33
CA GLU A 34 20.08 1.03 -7.09
C GLU A 34 18.59 0.70 -7.21
N LEU A 35 17.72 1.28 -6.37
CA LEU A 35 16.28 1.00 -6.44
C LEU A 35 15.56 2.04 -7.30
N PRO A 36 14.82 1.63 -8.36
CA PRO A 36 14.10 2.56 -9.20
C PRO A 36 13.06 3.31 -8.36
N ARG A 37 13.14 4.64 -8.35
CA ARG A 37 12.13 5.47 -7.70
C ARG A 37 10.81 5.34 -8.46
N PRO A 38 9.68 5.13 -7.78
CA PRO A 38 8.41 5.07 -8.48
C PRO A 38 8.08 6.43 -9.08
N SER A 39 7.59 6.41 -10.31
CA SER A 39 7.05 7.59 -11.00
C SER A 39 5.85 8.15 -10.24
N GLU A 40 5.58 9.43 -10.45
CA GLU A 40 4.44 10.12 -9.83
C GLU A 40 3.09 9.45 -10.19
N THR A 41 2.98 8.90 -11.40
CA THR A 41 1.81 8.13 -11.86
C THR A 41 1.65 6.83 -11.08
N GLN A 42 2.74 6.10 -10.81
CA GLN A 42 2.71 4.88 -10.00
C GLN A 42 2.28 5.19 -8.56
N VAL A 43 2.79 6.28 -7.97
CA VAL A 43 2.38 6.73 -6.63
C VAL A 43 0.90 7.09 -6.58
N ARG A 44 0.40 7.85 -7.56
CA ARG A 44 -1.04 8.21 -7.65
C ARG A 44 -1.93 6.99 -7.85
N HIS A 45 -1.52 6.05 -8.68
CA HIS A 45 -2.30 4.84 -8.91
C HIS A 45 -2.38 4.00 -7.63
N LEU A 46 -1.25 3.79 -6.96
CA LEU A 46 -1.21 3.10 -5.67
C LEU A 46 -2.08 3.78 -4.62
N HIS A 47 -2.01 5.12 -4.54
CA HIS A 47 -2.87 5.89 -3.64
C HIS A 47 -4.34 5.55 -3.86
N ARG A 48 -4.81 5.56 -5.12
CA ARG A 48 -6.20 5.23 -5.46
C ARG A 48 -6.58 3.80 -5.10
N VAL A 49 -5.68 2.84 -5.33
CA VAL A 49 -5.91 1.44 -4.96
C VAL A 49 -6.07 1.28 -3.46
N ILE A 50 -5.18 1.89 -2.66
CA ILE A 50 -5.24 1.82 -1.20
C ILE A 50 -6.46 2.59 -0.67
N GLU A 51 -6.76 3.76 -1.22
CA GLU A 51 -7.89 4.59 -0.83
C GLU A 51 -9.24 3.89 -1.04
N ALA A 52 -9.37 3.11 -2.11
CA ALA A 52 -10.58 2.34 -2.42
C ALA A 52 -10.59 0.92 -1.80
N ALA A 53 -9.52 0.52 -1.10
CA ALA A 53 -9.38 -0.80 -0.50
C ALA A 53 -10.45 -1.04 0.57
N GLU A 54 -11.01 -2.24 0.57
CA GLU A 54 -11.94 -2.65 1.62
C GLU A 54 -11.25 -2.57 2.99
N GLY A 55 -11.94 -2.00 3.98
CA GLY A 55 -11.38 -1.79 5.31
C GLY A 55 -10.47 -0.56 5.43
N VAL A 56 -10.09 0.12 4.34
CA VAL A 56 -9.44 1.44 4.45
C VAL A 56 -10.50 2.51 4.65
N ARG A 57 -10.29 3.36 5.67
CA ARG A 57 -11.21 4.45 6.06
C ARG A 57 -10.74 5.79 5.54
N SER A 58 -9.43 6.05 5.60
CA SER A 58 -8.85 7.26 5.05
C SER A 58 -7.37 7.09 4.75
N ILE A 59 -6.89 7.89 3.79
CA ILE A 59 -5.47 8.03 3.47
C ILE A 59 -5.11 9.52 3.50
N ARG A 60 -3.96 9.84 4.10
CA ARG A 60 -3.44 11.22 4.16
C ARG A 60 -1.99 11.24 3.70
N LEU A 61 -1.75 11.88 2.56
CA LEU A 61 -0.41 12.15 2.04
C LEU A 61 0.13 13.46 2.60
N ASN A 62 1.38 13.42 3.06
CA ASN A 62 2.18 14.62 3.32
C ASN A 62 3.41 14.55 2.43
N LEU A 63 3.35 15.28 1.31
CA LEU A 63 4.39 15.29 0.28
C LEU A 63 5.70 15.91 0.79
N LEU A 64 5.62 16.97 1.59
CA LEU A 64 6.79 17.63 2.19
C LEU A 64 7.56 16.66 3.09
N ALA A 65 6.84 15.89 3.92
CA ALA A 65 7.44 14.88 4.80
C ALA A 65 7.68 13.53 4.13
N ARG A 66 7.30 13.39 2.84
CA ARG A 66 7.32 12.13 2.07
C ARG A 66 6.70 10.97 2.84
N SER A 67 5.57 11.24 3.48
CA SER A 67 4.89 10.29 4.37
C SER A 67 3.42 10.11 4.02
N CYS A 68 2.89 8.94 4.33
CA CYS A 68 1.49 8.59 4.17
C CYS A 68 0.94 8.06 5.50
N THR A 69 -0.27 8.43 5.88
CA THR A 69 -1.00 7.81 6.98
C THR A 69 -2.22 7.11 6.43
N VAL A 70 -2.42 5.86 6.81
CA VAL A 70 -3.60 5.06 6.47
C VAL A 70 -4.36 4.76 7.76
N GLU A 71 -5.63 5.12 7.80
CA GLU A 71 -6.58 4.68 8.83
C GLU A 71 -7.40 3.54 8.25
N TYR A 72 -7.53 2.44 8.99
CA TYR A 72 -8.15 1.21 8.53
C TYR A 72 -8.94 0.52 9.64
N ASP A 73 -9.81 -0.41 9.26
CA ASP A 73 -10.54 -1.28 10.16
C ASP A 73 -9.71 -2.53 10.50
N PRO A 74 -9.25 -2.69 11.77
CA PRO A 74 -8.46 -3.84 12.18
C PRO A 74 -9.25 -5.16 12.18
N ALA A 75 -10.58 -5.12 12.05
CA ALA A 75 -11.40 -6.33 11.87
C ALA A 75 -11.39 -6.84 10.42
N VAL A 76 -11.09 -5.98 9.45
CA VAL A 76 -11.01 -6.33 8.03
C VAL A 76 -9.55 -6.56 7.62
N ILE A 77 -8.65 -5.65 8.01
CA ILE A 77 -7.22 -5.75 7.73
C ILE A 77 -6.50 -5.96 9.07
N PRO A 78 -6.04 -7.19 9.40
CA PRO A 78 -5.28 -7.43 10.61
C PRO A 78 -4.06 -6.51 10.73
N MET A 79 -3.64 -6.21 11.96
CA MET A 79 -2.49 -5.31 12.17
C MET A 79 -1.25 -5.84 11.44
N ASP A 80 -0.92 -7.11 11.65
CA ASP A 80 0.27 -7.77 11.12
C ASP A 80 0.28 -7.84 9.58
N ALA A 81 -0.89 -7.75 8.96
CA ALA A 81 -1.03 -7.76 7.50
C ALA A 81 -0.19 -6.66 6.84
N TRP A 82 -0.17 -5.46 7.43
CA TRP A 82 0.61 -4.35 6.92
C TRP A 82 2.11 -4.58 7.07
N THR A 83 2.58 -4.98 8.26
CA THR A 83 4.00 -5.16 8.52
C THR A 83 4.57 -6.32 7.70
N ASP A 84 3.82 -7.41 7.62
CA ASP A 84 4.25 -8.62 6.92
C ASP A 84 4.26 -8.40 5.40
N PHE A 85 3.21 -7.78 4.85
CA PHE A 85 3.15 -7.44 3.43
C PHE A 85 4.28 -6.49 3.02
N LEU A 86 4.54 -5.44 3.81
CA LEU A 86 5.61 -4.47 3.54
C LEU A 86 7.01 -5.09 3.70
N ALA A 87 7.17 -6.08 4.58
CA ALA A 87 8.40 -6.84 4.73
C ALA A 87 8.58 -7.94 3.65
N GLY A 88 7.55 -8.21 2.84
CA GLY A 88 7.55 -9.31 1.88
C GLY A 88 7.41 -10.70 2.52
N THR A 89 6.93 -10.76 3.76
CA THR A 89 6.67 -12.01 4.50
C THR A 89 5.37 -12.64 4.00
N GLY A 90 5.43 -13.91 3.58
CA GLY A 90 4.27 -14.67 3.11
C GLY A 90 3.39 -15.22 4.25
N SER A 91 2.95 -14.36 5.18
CA SER A 91 2.03 -14.76 6.25
C SER A 91 0.57 -14.77 5.78
N GLU A 92 -0.30 -15.45 6.52
CA GLU A 92 -1.75 -15.41 6.27
C GLU A 92 -2.29 -13.97 6.36
N ALA A 93 -1.81 -13.19 7.32
CA ALA A 93 -2.18 -11.79 7.47
C ALA A 93 -1.77 -10.96 6.23
N ALA A 94 -0.54 -11.14 5.73
CA ALA A 94 -0.09 -10.47 4.51
C ALA A 94 -0.96 -10.85 3.30
N GLY A 95 -1.36 -12.13 3.20
CA GLY A 95 -2.26 -12.62 2.17
C GLY A 95 -3.60 -11.89 2.14
N ILE A 96 -4.20 -11.62 3.31
CA ILE A 96 -5.46 -10.86 3.42
C ILE A 96 -5.32 -9.46 2.79
N LEU A 97 -4.27 -8.72 3.15
CA LEU A 97 -4.04 -7.39 2.58
C LEU A 97 -3.74 -7.46 1.07
N GLU A 98 -2.94 -8.44 0.64
CA GLU A 98 -2.63 -8.65 -0.77
C GLU A 98 -3.90 -8.90 -1.60
N ASP A 99 -4.80 -9.78 -1.12
CA ASP A 99 -6.05 -10.10 -1.80
C ASP A 99 -6.98 -8.88 -1.91
N ILE A 100 -7.11 -8.09 -0.84
CA ILE A 100 -7.88 -6.85 -0.83
C ILE A 100 -7.32 -5.86 -1.87
N LEU A 101 -6.01 -5.61 -1.85
CA LEU A 101 -5.37 -4.68 -2.77
C LEU A 101 -5.46 -5.17 -4.21
N ARG A 102 -5.30 -6.48 -4.44
CA ARG A 102 -5.38 -7.09 -5.78
C ARG A 102 -6.80 -7.03 -6.33
N ALA A 103 -7.82 -7.28 -5.50
CA ALA A 103 -9.22 -7.12 -5.89
C ALA A 103 -9.49 -5.69 -6.35
N LYS A 104 -9.06 -4.68 -5.57
CA LYS A 104 -9.26 -3.27 -5.93
C LYS A 104 -8.43 -2.81 -7.12
N TYR A 105 -7.20 -3.31 -7.26
CA TYR A 105 -6.39 -3.04 -8.44
C TYR A 105 -7.10 -3.50 -9.71
N ARG A 106 -7.67 -4.71 -9.73
CA ARG A 106 -8.42 -5.22 -10.88
C ARG A 106 -9.65 -4.36 -11.17
N GLU A 107 -10.43 -3.99 -10.15
CA GLU A 107 -11.61 -3.12 -10.32
C GLU A 107 -11.24 -1.78 -10.98
N ILE A 108 -10.19 -1.11 -10.49
CA ILE A 108 -9.75 0.19 -11.02
C ILE A 108 -9.20 0.06 -12.45
N VAL A 109 -8.37 -0.95 -12.71
CA VAL A 109 -7.84 -1.19 -14.07
C VAL A 109 -8.95 -1.52 -15.06
N HIS A 110 -9.93 -2.35 -14.66
CA HIS A 110 -11.09 -2.64 -15.50
C HIS A 110 -11.95 -1.40 -15.77
N ALA A 111 -12.09 -0.49 -14.79
CA ALA A 111 -12.83 0.76 -14.96
C ALA A 111 -12.11 1.76 -15.88
N GLN A 112 -10.78 1.70 -16.02
CA GLN A 112 -9.99 2.57 -16.90
C GLN A 112 -9.96 2.11 -18.36
N LEU A 113 -10.38 0.88 -18.64
CA LEU A 113 -10.43 0.28 -19.98
C LEU A 113 -11.83 0.36 -20.63
N ARG A 114 -12.79 1.00 -19.96
CA ARG A 114 -14.15 1.27 -20.47
C ARG A 114 -14.32 2.76 -20.72
#